data_AF-A0A1B2R0M8-F1
#
_entry.id   AF-A0A1B2R0M8-F1
#
_cell.length_a   1.000
_cell.length_b   1.000
_cell.length_c   1.000
_cell.angle_alpha   90.00
_cell.angle_beta   90.00
_cell.angle_gamma   90.00
#
_symmetry.space_group_name_H-M   'P 1'
#
loop_
_entity.id
_entity.type
_entity.pdbx_description
1 polymer ?
#
loop_
_entity_poly.entity_id
_entity_poly.type
_entity_poly.pdbx_seq_one_letter_code
_entity_poly.pdbx_strand_id
1 'polypeptide(L)'
;MNITILDDYFDTLRGLPCFRKLDGHTVTIWNDHVQETDALAERLRDTEMLVLIRERTQIRAPLIARLPKLQLISQRSVFPHIDIDACTTHGVIVSSNPHADTPSYAAAELTWGLILAAMRQIPQQMRALQDGRWQIGVGKTLRGRTLGIYGYGRIGAEVARYGAAFGMKVLIWASETSLQRAREDGWDIAPDKQTFFETCDVLSLHMRLVPATRGIVTAEDLGGMKPTALLVNTSRAGLIAPGALERALHAGRPGMAAVDVYDIEPLRDPRHPLLRMPSVVCTPHIGYVTEDEFELQFSDIFEQIVSFAAGRPIHVVNPEVLAQARFGHAEPDSYDVVEPLILDLLEWIGPYARPYSEVIEAWRTSCPRLPVWEEANSRGYLTRIHSPGGVAEVKVSEAGAAHLRVSRGRPMGSSQP
;
A
#
# COMPACT_ATOMS: atom_id res chain seq x y z
N MET A 1 -17.92 21.12 -1.97
CA MET A 1 -17.08 20.90 -0.78
C MET A 1 -15.67 21.43 -1.03
N ASN A 2 -14.96 21.82 0.03
CA ASN A 2 -13.60 22.34 0.00
C ASN A 2 -12.58 21.20 0.17
N ILE A 3 -11.84 20.92 -0.91
CA ILE A 3 -10.78 19.93 -0.96
C ILE A 3 -9.44 20.64 -0.85
N THR A 4 -8.57 20.15 0.02
CA THR A 4 -7.18 20.58 0.09
C THR A 4 -6.26 19.42 -0.25
N ILE A 5 -5.31 19.66 -1.16
CA ILE A 5 -4.22 18.73 -1.49
C ILE A 5 -2.91 19.33 -0.99
N LEU A 6 -2.18 18.60 -0.16
CA LEU A 6 -0.90 19.04 0.39
C LEU A 6 0.30 18.51 -0.39
N ASP A 7 1.41 19.23 -0.32
CA ASP A 7 2.74 18.80 -0.76
C ASP A 7 2.85 18.39 -2.25
N ASP A 8 2.01 18.91 -3.15
CA ASP A 8 2.18 18.71 -4.60
C ASP A 8 3.22 19.69 -5.15
N TYR A 9 4.50 19.41 -4.89
CA TYR A 9 5.62 20.33 -5.11
C TYR A 9 5.68 21.01 -6.49
N PHE A 10 5.09 20.42 -7.53
CA PHE A 10 5.17 20.90 -8.91
C PHE A 10 3.80 21.21 -9.54
N ASP A 11 2.73 21.24 -8.73
CA ASP A 11 1.33 21.36 -9.21
C ASP A 11 0.99 20.31 -10.28
N THR A 12 1.58 19.12 -10.15
CA THR A 12 1.49 18.04 -11.15
C THR A 12 0.06 17.53 -11.27
N LEU A 13 -0.64 17.39 -10.15
CA LEU A 13 -1.95 16.71 -10.13
C LEU A 13 -2.99 17.44 -10.96
N ARG A 14 -2.93 18.77 -11.03
CA ARG A 14 -3.83 19.57 -11.87
C ARG A 14 -3.72 19.24 -13.36
N GLY A 15 -2.55 18.76 -13.80
CA GLY A 15 -2.31 18.36 -15.18
C GLY A 15 -2.76 16.94 -15.53
N LEU A 16 -3.09 16.12 -14.54
CA LEU A 16 -3.41 14.71 -14.75
C LEU A 16 -4.89 14.48 -15.12
N PRO A 17 -5.21 13.52 -15.99
CA PRO A 17 -6.59 13.20 -16.35
C PRO A 17 -7.52 12.92 -15.15
N CYS A 18 -7.03 12.21 -14.12
CA CYS A 18 -7.82 11.88 -12.94
C CYS A 18 -8.34 13.10 -12.19
N PHE A 19 -7.68 14.26 -12.29
CA PHE A 19 -8.07 15.48 -11.59
C PHE A 19 -9.49 15.96 -11.92
N ARG A 20 -9.99 15.66 -13.13
CA ARG A 20 -11.38 15.94 -13.55
C ARG A 20 -12.42 15.26 -12.67
N LYS A 21 -12.07 14.21 -11.93
CA LYS A 21 -12.98 13.59 -10.94
C LYS A 21 -13.40 14.57 -9.84
N LEU A 22 -12.62 15.64 -9.61
CA LEU A 22 -12.93 16.68 -8.63
C LEU A 22 -13.74 17.85 -9.21
N ASP A 23 -14.19 17.78 -10.46
CA ASP A 23 -15.03 18.81 -11.07
C ASP A 23 -16.28 19.09 -10.21
N GLY A 24 -16.61 20.37 -10.01
CA GLY A 24 -17.71 20.79 -9.13
C GLY A 24 -17.33 20.96 -7.65
N HIS A 25 -16.09 20.64 -7.28
CA HIS A 25 -15.53 20.94 -5.95
C HIS A 25 -14.61 22.16 -5.99
N THR A 26 -14.43 22.81 -4.84
CA THR A 26 -13.42 23.84 -4.66
C THR A 26 -12.12 23.16 -4.24
N VAL A 27 -11.11 23.15 -5.12
CA VAL A 27 -9.82 22.46 -4.86
C VAL A 27 -8.71 23.48 -4.63
N THR A 28 -8.04 23.39 -3.49
CA THR A 28 -6.81 24.12 -3.18
C THR A 28 -5.63 23.16 -3.16
N ILE A 29 -4.58 23.46 -3.91
CA ILE A 29 -3.35 22.66 -3.96
C ILE A 29 -2.21 23.49 -3.36
N TRP A 30 -1.48 22.90 -2.42
CA TRP A 30 -0.29 23.50 -1.83
C TRP A 30 0.97 22.86 -2.42
N ASN A 31 1.84 23.69 -2.99
CA ASN A 31 3.07 23.26 -3.67
C ASN A 31 4.32 23.41 -2.80
N ASP A 32 4.15 23.73 -1.51
CA ASP A 32 5.18 23.77 -0.50
C ASP A 32 4.91 22.74 0.61
N HIS A 33 5.85 22.60 1.54
CA HIS A 33 5.73 21.72 2.70
C HIS A 33 5.74 22.52 3.99
N VAL A 34 4.76 22.25 4.85
CA VAL A 34 4.62 22.81 6.20
C VAL A 34 4.24 21.67 7.14
N GLN A 35 4.96 21.52 8.27
CA GLN A 35 4.69 20.50 9.28
C GLN A 35 4.37 21.09 10.67
N GLU A 36 4.62 22.38 10.85
CA GLU A 36 4.33 23.10 12.09
C GLU A 36 2.80 23.16 12.29
N THR A 37 2.34 22.83 13.50
CA THR A 37 0.92 22.57 13.78
C THR A 37 0.08 23.84 13.66
N ASP A 38 0.56 24.99 14.14
CA ASP A 38 -0.17 26.26 14.06
C ASP A 38 -0.38 26.70 12.62
N ALA A 39 0.69 26.68 11.83
CA ALA A 39 0.67 27.03 10.41
C ALA A 39 -0.20 26.06 9.60
N LEU A 40 -0.12 24.76 9.86
CA LEU A 40 -0.98 23.76 9.21
C LEU A 40 -2.45 23.93 9.59
N ALA A 41 -2.76 24.21 10.86
CA ALA A 41 -4.14 24.39 11.31
C ALA A 41 -4.78 25.61 10.64
N GLU A 42 -4.04 26.72 10.53
CA GLU A 42 -4.53 27.91 9.82
C GLU A 42 -4.72 27.63 8.32
N ARG A 43 -3.73 26.99 7.68
CA ARG A 43 -3.80 26.57 6.28
C ARG A 43 -5.02 25.70 5.98
N LEU A 44 -5.35 24.80 6.90
CA LEU A 44 -6.39 23.80 6.71
C LEU A 44 -7.75 24.20 7.31
N ARG A 45 -7.89 25.41 7.87
CA ARG A 45 -9.07 25.87 8.64
C ARG A 45 -10.42 25.68 7.95
N ASP A 46 -10.43 25.79 6.62
CA ASP A 46 -11.64 25.71 5.77
C ASP A 46 -11.73 24.39 4.98
N THR A 47 -10.82 23.45 5.25
CA THR A 47 -10.76 22.14 4.58
C THR A 47 -11.88 21.24 5.10
N GLU A 48 -12.66 20.68 4.18
CA GLU A 48 -13.64 19.63 4.48
C GLU A 48 -13.08 18.25 4.14
N MET A 49 -12.28 18.15 3.07
CA MET A 49 -11.66 16.91 2.62
C MET A 49 -10.17 17.13 2.33
N LEU A 50 -9.32 16.34 2.97
CA LEU A 50 -7.86 16.44 2.87
C LEU A 50 -7.31 15.28 2.05
N VAL A 51 -6.60 15.58 0.97
CA VAL A 51 -5.86 14.60 0.18
C VAL A 51 -4.40 14.64 0.60
N LEU A 52 -3.86 13.47 0.98
CA LEU A 52 -2.45 13.34 1.36
C LEU A 52 -1.65 12.61 0.28
N ILE A 53 -0.47 13.14 -0.02
CA ILE A 53 0.51 12.47 -0.89
C ILE A 53 1.44 11.64 -0.02
N ARG A 54 1.08 10.37 0.18
CA ARG A 54 1.86 9.42 0.99
C ARG A 54 2.15 10.00 2.38
N GLU A 55 3.35 9.77 2.90
CA GLU A 55 3.79 10.18 4.24
C GLU A 55 4.38 11.61 4.29
N ARG A 56 4.17 12.45 3.26
CA ARG A 56 4.81 13.78 3.17
C ARG A 56 4.44 14.71 4.33
N THR A 57 3.21 14.66 4.83
CA THR A 57 2.75 15.44 5.98
C THR A 57 2.20 14.53 7.07
N GLN A 58 2.60 14.73 8.32
CA GLN A 58 2.07 14.00 9.47
C GLN A 58 0.77 14.63 9.97
N ILE A 59 -0.25 13.80 10.17
CA ILE A 59 -1.57 14.20 10.67
C ILE A 59 -1.78 13.57 12.05
N ARG A 60 -1.52 14.34 13.10
CA ARG A 60 -1.53 13.88 14.50
C ARG A 60 -2.62 14.57 15.32
N ALA A 61 -2.94 14.01 16.49
CA ALA A 61 -4.00 14.51 17.37
C ALA A 61 -4.01 16.05 17.57
N PRO A 62 -2.88 16.75 17.83
CA PRO A 62 -2.90 18.20 18.03
C PRO A 62 -3.38 19.00 16.81
N LEU A 63 -3.12 18.50 15.60
CA LEU A 63 -3.61 19.12 14.37
C LEU A 63 -5.10 18.81 14.18
N ILE A 64 -5.48 17.53 14.27
CA ILE A 64 -6.85 17.07 14.03
C ILE A 64 -7.86 17.82 14.92
N ALA A 65 -7.52 18.02 16.20
CA ALA A 65 -8.38 18.74 17.16
C ALA A 65 -8.69 20.20 16.78
N ARG A 66 -7.92 20.78 15.84
CA ARG A 66 -8.05 22.17 15.39
C ARG A 66 -8.69 22.30 14.01
N LEU A 67 -9.16 21.20 13.44
CA LEU A 67 -9.77 21.16 12.11
C LEU A 67 -11.26 20.78 12.21
N PRO A 68 -12.12 21.64 12.79
CA PRO A 68 -13.52 21.31 13.09
C PRO A 68 -14.40 21.10 11.85
N LYS A 69 -13.91 21.49 10.66
CA LYS A 69 -14.61 21.30 9.38
C LYS A 69 -14.15 20.05 8.63
N LEU A 70 -13.03 19.45 9.03
CA LEU A 70 -12.48 18.29 8.36
C LEU A 70 -13.40 17.09 8.56
N GLN A 71 -13.81 16.45 7.48
CA GLN A 71 -14.72 15.31 7.48
C GLN A 71 -14.06 14.05 6.92
N LEU A 72 -13.14 14.21 5.96
CA LEU A 72 -12.46 13.11 5.30
C LEU A 72 -10.97 13.40 5.12
N ILE A 73 -10.13 12.42 5.43
CA ILE A 73 -8.76 12.32 4.95
C ILE A 73 -8.70 11.15 3.96
N SER A 74 -8.27 11.42 2.74
CA SER A 74 -8.16 10.42 1.69
C SER A 74 -6.72 10.27 1.22
N GLN A 75 -6.27 9.02 1.12
CA GLN A 75 -4.98 8.67 0.57
C GLN A 75 -5.00 7.26 -0.04
N ARG A 76 -3.81 6.76 -0.41
CA ARG A 76 -3.61 5.37 -0.82
C ARG A 76 -2.49 4.74 0.00
N SER A 77 -2.57 3.43 0.22
CA SER A 77 -1.58 2.60 0.94
C SER A 77 -1.55 2.79 2.46
N VAL A 78 -0.48 2.35 3.11
CA VAL A 78 -0.31 2.41 4.57
C VAL A 78 -0.22 3.85 5.08
N PHE A 79 -0.64 4.07 6.32
CA PHE A 79 -0.86 5.40 6.91
C PHE A 79 -0.20 5.57 8.30
N PRO A 80 1.09 5.21 8.50
CA PRO A 80 1.73 5.34 9.83
C PRO A 80 1.89 6.80 10.31
N HIS A 81 1.64 7.76 9.42
CA HIS A 81 1.73 9.19 9.69
C HIS A 81 0.39 9.81 10.13
N ILE A 82 -0.71 9.04 10.11
CA ILE A 82 -2.05 9.46 10.50
C ILE A 82 -2.41 8.85 11.85
N ASP A 83 -2.85 9.66 12.79
CA ASP A 83 -3.41 9.23 14.08
C ASP A 83 -4.89 8.85 13.91
N ILE A 84 -5.14 7.56 13.68
CA ILE A 84 -6.48 7.02 13.40
C ILE A 84 -7.43 7.20 14.59
N ASP A 85 -6.94 7.01 15.82
CA ASP A 85 -7.77 7.13 17.02
C ASP A 85 -8.23 8.57 17.23
N ALA A 86 -7.35 9.54 16.96
CA ALA A 86 -7.70 10.95 16.97
C ALA A 86 -8.69 11.30 15.87
N CYS A 87 -8.50 10.79 14.64
CA CYS A 87 -9.48 10.96 13.56
C CYS A 87 -10.85 10.42 13.99
N THR A 88 -10.90 9.23 14.57
CA THR A 88 -12.14 8.62 15.05
C THR A 88 -12.82 9.46 16.13
N THR A 89 -12.05 9.93 17.12
CA THR A 89 -12.55 10.78 18.22
C THR A 89 -13.15 12.09 17.72
N HIS A 90 -12.59 12.66 16.64
CA HIS A 90 -13.05 13.90 16.04
C HIS A 90 -14.06 13.71 14.89
N GLY A 91 -14.52 12.48 14.64
CA GLY A 91 -15.49 12.19 13.58
C GLY A 91 -14.94 12.37 12.15
N VAL A 92 -13.62 12.30 11.98
CA VAL A 92 -12.94 12.40 10.68
C VAL A 92 -12.80 10.99 10.10
N ILE A 93 -13.42 10.76 8.95
CA ILE A 93 -13.23 9.53 8.19
C ILE A 93 -11.82 9.50 7.61
N VAL A 94 -11.17 8.36 7.68
CA VAL A 94 -9.94 8.09 6.94
C VAL A 94 -10.23 7.02 5.90
N SER A 95 -10.05 7.35 4.62
CA SER A 95 -10.11 6.39 3.52
C SER A 95 -8.72 6.12 2.98
N SER A 96 -8.40 4.84 2.82
CA SER A 96 -7.18 4.41 2.16
C SER A 96 -7.30 3.04 1.54
N ASN A 97 -7.09 2.94 0.23
CA ASN A 97 -6.98 1.65 -0.45
C ASN A 97 -5.54 1.14 -0.36
N PRO A 98 -5.26 0.00 0.30
CA PRO A 98 -3.91 -0.56 0.38
C PRO A 98 -3.39 -1.15 -0.94
N HIS A 99 -4.27 -1.36 -1.94
CA HIS A 99 -4.01 -2.00 -3.24
C HIS A 99 -3.03 -3.17 -3.11
N ALA A 100 -3.52 -4.24 -2.50
CA ALA A 100 -2.69 -5.30 -1.94
C ALA A 100 -2.10 -6.26 -2.98
N ASP A 101 -2.40 -6.15 -4.28
CA ASP A 101 -2.10 -7.25 -5.20
C ASP A 101 -0.96 -6.96 -6.19
N THR A 102 -0.63 -5.68 -6.44
CA THR A 102 0.40 -5.29 -7.41
C THR A 102 1.62 -4.61 -6.75
N PRO A 103 2.85 -4.85 -7.24
CA PRO A 103 4.00 -4.01 -6.86
C PRO A 103 3.82 -2.59 -7.43
N SER A 104 4.46 -1.61 -6.78
CA SER A 104 4.73 -0.35 -7.48
C SER A 104 5.89 -0.58 -8.44
N TYR A 105 5.58 -0.69 -9.73
CA TYR A 105 6.59 -0.82 -10.79
C TYR A 105 7.47 0.42 -10.87
N ALA A 106 6.90 1.62 -10.67
CA ALA A 106 7.66 2.87 -10.59
C ALA A 106 8.81 2.79 -9.56
N ALA A 107 8.54 2.26 -8.37
CA ALA A 107 9.57 2.13 -7.33
C ALA A 107 10.62 1.06 -7.66
N ALA A 108 10.21 -0.04 -8.29
CA ALA A 108 11.12 -1.08 -8.74
C ALA A 108 12.03 -0.57 -9.87
N GLU A 109 11.46 0.12 -10.86
CA GLU A 109 12.18 0.74 -11.97
C GLU A 109 13.14 1.83 -11.51
N LEU A 110 12.74 2.71 -10.59
CA LEU A 110 13.65 3.69 -10.02
C LEU A 110 14.81 3.00 -9.30
N THR A 111 14.53 1.97 -8.50
CA THR A 111 15.60 1.20 -7.82
C THR A 111 16.60 0.68 -8.85
N TRP A 112 16.11 0.12 -9.95
CA TRP A 112 16.98 -0.38 -11.03
C TRP A 112 17.75 0.74 -11.73
N GLY A 113 17.09 1.87 -12.00
CA GLY A 113 17.71 3.08 -12.53
C GLY A 113 18.85 3.60 -11.64
N LEU A 114 18.64 3.60 -10.32
CA LEU A 114 19.66 3.98 -9.33
C LEU A 114 20.83 2.99 -9.28
N ILE A 115 20.56 1.68 -9.39
CA ILE A 115 21.62 0.66 -9.52
C ILE A 115 22.50 0.95 -10.73
N LEU A 116 21.89 1.18 -11.90
CA LEU A 116 22.63 1.50 -13.13
C LEU A 116 23.36 2.84 -13.01
N ALA A 117 22.70 3.88 -12.50
CA ALA A 117 23.26 5.21 -12.33
C ALA A 117 24.51 5.19 -11.45
N ALA A 118 24.46 4.49 -10.31
CA ALA A 118 25.59 4.38 -9.40
C ALA A 118 26.72 3.51 -9.98
N MET A 119 26.40 2.31 -10.50
CA MET A 119 27.41 1.40 -11.05
C MET A 119 28.13 1.97 -12.28
N ARG A 120 27.48 2.85 -13.04
CA ARG A 120 28.06 3.54 -14.21
C ARG A 120 28.48 4.98 -13.92
N GLN A 121 28.28 5.47 -12.69
CA GLN A 121 28.57 6.83 -12.26
C GLN A 121 27.93 7.88 -13.18
N ILE A 122 26.70 7.63 -13.65
CA ILE A 122 26.04 8.45 -14.69
C ILE A 122 25.95 9.93 -14.26
N PRO A 123 25.45 10.28 -13.05
CA PRO A 123 25.38 11.68 -12.64
C PRO A 123 26.75 12.36 -12.59
N GLN A 124 27.77 11.66 -12.11
CA GLN A 124 29.13 12.19 -11.98
C GLN A 124 29.80 12.35 -13.36
N GLN A 125 29.63 11.40 -14.27
CA GLN A 125 30.13 11.48 -15.66
C GLN A 125 29.43 12.61 -16.43
N MET A 126 28.11 12.74 -16.28
CA MET A 126 27.32 13.85 -16.84
C MET A 126 27.85 15.19 -16.35
N ARG A 127 28.05 15.34 -15.03
CA ARG A 127 28.58 16.58 -14.45
C ARG A 127 29.97 16.91 -14.98
N ALA A 128 30.85 15.92 -15.10
CA ALA A 128 32.19 16.12 -15.64
C ALA A 128 32.15 16.63 -17.09
N LEU A 129 31.28 16.06 -17.93
CA LEU A 129 31.10 16.52 -19.32
C LEU A 129 30.56 17.95 -19.38
N GLN A 130 29.61 18.31 -18.51
CA GLN A 130 29.11 19.69 -18.38
C GLN A 130 30.21 20.67 -17.95
N ASP A 131 31.16 20.22 -17.13
CA ASP A 131 32.34 20.99 -16.73
C ASP A 131 33.45 21.00 -17.82
N GLY A 132 33.24 20.42 -19.00
CA GLY A 132 34.23 20.32 -20.08
C GLY A 132 35.31 19.26 -19.87
N ARG A 133 35.14 18.36 -18.88
CA ARG A 133 36.07 17.24 -18.62
C ARG A 133 35.58 15.98 -19.32
N TRP A 134 36.42 15.44 -20.21
CA TRP A 134 36.12 14.20 -20.91
C TRP A 134 36.41 12.97 -20.03
N GLN A 135 35.34 12.34 -19.53
CA GLN A 135 35.34 11.14 -18.68
C GLN A 135 35.97 11.32 -17.28
N ILE A 136 35.51 10.53 -16.30
CA ILE A 136 36.07 10.49 -14.92
C ILE A 136 36.55 9.09 -14.49
N GLY A 137 36.72 8.16 -15.43
CA GLY A 137 37.14 6.78 -15.17
C GLY A 137 36.12 5.74 -15.61
N VAL A 138 36.32 4.51 -15.14
CA VAL A 138 35.53 3.34 -15.55
C VAL A 138 34.45 2.97 -14.54
N GLY A 139 33.23 2.76 -15.03
CA GLY A 139 32.15 2.15 -14.26
C GLY A 139 32.27 0.62 -14.19
N LYS A 140 31.25 -0.01 -13.63
CA LYS A 140 31.15 -1.47 -13.45
C LYS A 140 29.93 -2.02 -14.19
N THR A 141 30.13 -3.12 -14.91
CA THR A 141 29.05 -3.91 -15.52
C THR A 141 28.37 -4.80 -14.49
N LEU A 142 27.04 -5.01 -14.60
CA LEU A 142 26.25 -5.84 -13.68
C LEU A 142 26.37 -7.35 -13.93
N ARG A 143 26.40 -7.77 -15.20
CA ARG A 143 26.38 -9.20 -15.58
C ARG A 143 27.44 -10.02 -14.83
N GLY A 144 27.04 -11.16 -14.27
CA GLY A 144 27.87 -12.08 -13.52
C GLY A 144 28.11 -11.72 -12.05
N ARG A 145 27.74 -10.51 -11.62
CA ARG A 145 27.84 -10.05 -10.22
C ARG A 145 26.68 -10.57 -9.37
N THR A 146 26.85 -10.55 -8.06
CA THR A 146 25.81 -10.94 -7.10
C THR A 146 24.93 -9.74 -6.73
N LEU A 147 23.62 -9.88 -6.93
CA LEU A 147 22.59 -8.95 -6.45
C LEU A 147 21.92 -9.53 -5.19
N GLY A 148 22.12 -8.86 -4.06
CA GLY A 148 21.42 -9.13 -2.82
C GLY A 148 20.10 -8.39 -2.74
N ILE A 149 19.02 -9.10 -2.44
CA ILE A 149 17.71 -8.52 -2.13
C ILE A 149 17.42 -8.72 -0.64
N TYR A 150 17.49 -7.64 0.14
CA TYR A 150 17.14 -7.69 1.56
C TYR A 150 15.65 -7.31 1.73
N GLY A 151 14.82 -8.33 1.88
CA GLY A 151 13.36 -8.21 1.95
C GLY A 151 12.71 -8.64 0.64
N TYR A 152 12.04 -9.80 0.67
CA TYR A 152 11.39 -10.38 -0.52
C TYR A 152 9.88 -10.13 -0.50
N GLY A 153 9.53 -8.85 -0.60
CA GLY A 153 8.16 -8.38 -0.87
C GLY A 153 7.92 -8.17 -2.36
N ARG A 154 6.79 -7.56 -2.73
CA ARG A 154 6.40 -7.36 -4.15
C ARG A 154 7.44 -6.58 -4.96
N ILE A 155 7.93 -5.45 -4.43
CA ILE A 155 8.96 -4.63 -5.09
C ILE A 155 10.30 -5.41 -5.15
N GLY A 156 10.70 -6.07 -4.06
CA GLY A 156 11.94 -6.85 -4.03
C GLY A 156 11.94 -8.02 -5.03
N ALA A 157 10.78 -8.67 -5.21
CA ALA A 157 10.61 -9.73 -6.21
C ALA A 157 10.75 -9.20 -7.65
N GLU A 158 10.22 -8.01 -7.92
CA GLU A 158 10.36 -7.39 -9.24
C GLU A 158 11.82 -6.96 -9.52
N VAL A 159 12.50 -6.38 -8.53
CA VAL A 159 13.93 -6.04 -8.64
C VAL A 159 14.80 -7.29 -8.80
N ALA A 160 14.45 -8.42 -8.16
CA ALA A 160 15.10 -9.70 -8.39
C ALA A 160 14.98 -10.15 -9.87
N ARG A 161 13.79 -10.02 -10.46
CA ARG A 161 13.56 -10.32 -11.89
C ARG A 161 14.41 -9.44 -12.80
N TYR A 162 14.52 -8.14 -12.51
CA TYR A 162 15.41 -7.24 -13.26
C TYR A 162 16.88 -7.67 -13.17
N GLY A 163 17.33 -8.04 -11.98
CA GLY A 163 18.67 -8.58 -11.75
C GLY A 163 18.97 -9.81 -12.61
N ALA A 164 18.07 -10.79 -12.59
CA ALA A 164 18.21 -12.00 -13.38
C ALA A 164 18.22 -11.71 -14.89
N ALA A 165 17.36 -10.80 -15.38
CA ALA A 165 17.33 -10.39 -16.78
C ALA A 165 18.66 -9.74 -17.23
N PHE A 166 19.36 -9.06 -16.32
CA PHE A 166 20.71 -8.50 -16.58
C PHE A 166 21.84 -9.52 -16.39
N GLY A 167 21.51 -10.79 -16.10
CA GLY A 167 22.46 -11.88 -15.90
C GLY A 167 23.24 -11.77 -14.58
N MET A 168 22.67 -11.15 -13.56
CA MET A 168 23.21 -11.18 -12.18
C MET A 168 22.84 -12.49 -11.48
N LYS A 169 23.61 -12.85 -10.46
CA LYS A 169 23.28 -13.94 -9.53
C LYS A 169 22.46 -13.34 -8.39
N VAL A 170 21.18 -13.68 -8.31
CA VAL A 170 20.29 -13.12 -7.28
C VAL A 170 20.40 -13.96 -6.01
N LEU A 171 20.64 -13.29 -4.89
CA LEU A 171 20.71 -13.89 -3.56
C LEU A 171 19.71 -13.17 -2.65
N ILE A 172 18.89 -13.92 -1.92
CA ILE A 172 17.82 -13.34 -1.08
C ILE A 172 18.16 -13.48 0.40
N TRP A 173 17.88 -12.43 1.17
CA TRP A 173 17.81 -12.48 2.63
C TRP A 173 16.56 -11.75 3.12
N ALA A 174 15.74 -12.37 3.97
CA ALA A 174 14.46 -11.83 4.40
C ALA A 174 13.94 -12.53 5.67
N SER A 175 12.70 -12.22 6.10
CA SER A 175 12.00 -13.03 7.10
C SER A 175 11.77 -14.46 6.60
N GLU A 176 11.66 -15.44 7.50
CA GLU A 176 11.52 -16.85 7.10
C GLU A 176 10.35 -17.09 6.14
N THR A 177 9.19 -16.45 6.40
CA THR A 177 8.03 -16.51 5.48
C THR A 177 8.37 -15.99 4.08
N SER A 178 9.17 -14.93 3.99
CA SER A 178 9.58 -14.37 2.69
C SER A 178 10.67 -15.20 2.03
N LEU A 179 11.56 -15.83 2.81
CA LEU A 179 12.55 -16.78 2.32
C LEU A 179 11.88 -18.02 1.72
N GLN A 180 10.85 -18.54 2.37
CA GLN A 180 10.09 -19.68 1.85
C GLN A 180 9.49 -19.37 0.47
N ARG A 181 8.84 -18.21 0.31
CA ARG A 181 8.35 -17.76 -1.00
C ARG A 181 9.46 -17.58 -2.03
N ALA A 182 10.60 -17.02 -1.61
CA ALA A 182 11.75 -16.87 -2.50
C ALA A 182 12.30 -18.22 -3.01
N ARG A 183 12.32 -19.26 -2.15
CA ARG A 183 12.69 -20.63 -2.56
C ARG A 183 11.68 -21.20 -3.54
N GLU A 184 10.38 -21.00 -3.30
CA GLU A 184 9.30 -21.43 -4.20
C GLU A 184 9.40 -20.76 -5.57
N ASP A 185 9.80 -19.49 -5.61
CA ASP A 185 10.09 -18.75 -6.84
C ASP A 185 11.43 -19.13 -7.50
N GLY A 186 12.22 -20.02 -6.89
CA GLY A 186 13.47 -20.56 -7.44
C GLY A 186 14.72 -19.71 -7.18
N TRP A 187 14.71 -18.82 -6.19
CA TRP A 187 15.87 -17.99 -5.85
C TRP A 187 16.81 -18.64 -4.84
N ASP A 188 18.10 -18.34 -4.99
CA ASP A 188 19.12 -18.68 -3.99
C ASP A 188 18.93 -17.86 -2.72
N ILE A 189 19.10 -18.50 -1.56
CA ILE A 189 18.95 -17.88 -0.25
C ILE A 189 20.31 -17.81 0.44
N ALA A 190 20.63 -16.67 1.05
CA ALA A 190 21.83 -16.55 1.87
C ALA A 190 21.71 -17.44 3.13
N PRO A 191 22.78 -18.13 3.54
CA PRO A 191 22.74 -19.01 4.72
C PRO A 191 22.54 -18.21 6.01
N ASP A 192 23.07 -16.99 6.06
CA ASP A 192 22.93 -16.06 7.16
C ASP A 192 23.12 -14.62 6.67
N LYS A 193 22.80 -13.66 7.55
CA LYS A 193 22.91 -12.23 7.25
C LYS A 193 24.35 -11.79 7.00
N GLN A 194 25.33 -12.33 7.71
CA GLN A 194 26.73 -11.95 7.56
C GLN A 194 27.22 -12.30 6.15
N THR A 195 27.03 -13.55 5.74
CA THR A 195 27.36 -14.06 4.41
C THR A 195 26.66 -13.26 3.31
N PHE A 196 25.41 -12.85 3.54
CA PHE A 196 24.68 -11.99 2.61
C PHE A 196 25.40 -10.65 2.37
N PHE A 197 25.79 -9.92 3.42
CA PHE A 197 26.51 -8.65 3.28
C PHE A 197 27.91 -8.81 2.69
N GLU A 198 28.63 -9.89 3.02
CA GLU A 198 29.98 -10.17 2.51
C GLU A 198 29.99 -10.54 1.01
N THR A 199 28.95 -11.22 0.54
CA THR A 199 28.91 -11.81 -0.82
C THR A 199 28.39 -10.85 -1.88
N CYS A 200 27.51 -9.92 -1.53
CA CYS A 200 26.82 -9.06 -2.51
C CYS A 200 27.75 -8.02 -3.15
N ASP A 201 27.65 -7.87 -4.48
CA ASP A 201 28.27 -6.75 -5.21
C ASP A 201 27.33 -5.55 -5.29
N VAL A 202 26.03 -5.80 -5.32
CA VAL A 202 24.95 -4.83 -5.16
C VAL A 202 24.00 -5.39 -4.11
N LEU A 203 23.62 -4.62 -3.10
CA LEU A 203 22.67 -5.00 -2.06
C LEU A 203 21.54 -3.97 -2.01
N SER A 204 20.30 -4.38 -2.24
CA SER A 204 19.13 -3.50 -2.25
C SER A 204 18.14 -3.81 -1.14
N LEU A 205 17.67 -2.78 -0.43
CA LEU A 205 16.74 -2.90 0.70
C LEU A 205 15.28 -2.74 0.24
N HIS A 206 14.44 -3.73 0.55
CA HIS A 206 13.02 -3.80 0.12
C HIS A 206 12.10 -4.27 1.26
N MET A 207 12.00 -3.46 2.32
CA MET A 207 11.19 -3.79 3.48
C MET A 207 10.53 -2.57 4.11
N ARG A 208 9.43 -2.80 4.84
CA ARG A 208 8.74 -1.74 5.58
C ARG A 208 9.57 -1.34 6.80
N LEU A 209 9.47 -0.07 7.19
CA LEU A 209 9.99 0.41 8.48
C LEU A 209 8.95 0.16 9.57
N VAL A 210 9.24 -0.79 10.45
CA VAL A 210 8.46 -1.16 11.64
C VAL A 210 9.41 -1.32 12.82
N PRO A 211 8.94 -1.45 14.08
CA PRO A 211 9.84 -1.62 15.22
C PRO A 211 10.87 -2.73 15.04
N ALA A 212 10.48 -3.86 14.43
CA ALA A 212 11.36 -5.01 14.18
C ALA A 212 12.42 -4.78 13.08
N THR A 213 12.26 -3.79 12.20
CA THR A 213 13.19 -3.52 11.07
C THR A 213 13.94 -2.20 11.22
N ARG A 214 13.64 -1.43 12.27
CA ARG A 214 14.32 -0.17 12.56
C ARG A 214 15.79 -0.44 12.92
N GLY A 215 16.70 0.20 12.20
CA GLY A 215 18.14 0.03 12.39
C GLY A 215 18.63 -1.40 12.14
N ILE A 216 17.88 -2.20 11.38
CA ILE A 216 18.22 -3.61 11.11
C ILE A 216 19.53 -3.75 10.34
N VAL A 217 19.94 -2.74 9.57
CA VAL A 217 21.26 -2.66 8.95
C VAL A 217 22.19 -1.85 9.84
N THR A 218 23.19 -2.50 10.41
CA THR A 218 24.11 -1.94 11.40
C THR A 218 25.44 -1.53 10.76
N ALA A 219 26.31 -0.88 11.54
CA ALA A 219 27.67 -0.55 11.10
C ALA A 219 28.52 -1.80 10.83
N GLU A 220 28.31 -2.89 11.57
CA GLU A 220 29.00 -4.17 11.38
C GLU A 220 28.61 -4.80 10.04
N ASP A 221 27.31 -4.84 9.73
CA ASP A 221 26.81 -5.36 8.46
C ASP A 221 27.44 -4.59 7.27
N LEU A 222 27.45 -3.26 7.36
CA LEU A 222 28.04 -2.40 6.32
C LEU A 222 29.55 -2.59 6.19
N GLY A 223 30.26 -2.75 7.31
CA GLY A 223 31.70 -3.03 7.34
C GLY A 223 32.06 -4.37 6.68
N GLY A 224 31.16 -5.36 6.75
CA GLY A 224 31.31 -6.65 6.08
C GLY A 224 31.24 -6.55 4.54
N MET A 225 30.57 -5.54 3.99
CA MET A 225 30.41 -5.40 2.54
C MET A 225 31.74 -5.20 1.81
N LYS A 226 31.81 -5.61 0.54
CA LYS A 226 33.01 -5.41 -0.29
C LYS A 226 33.31 -3.91 -0.46
N PRO A 227 34.59 -3.51 -0.56
CA PRO A 227 34.95 -2.13 -0.89
C PRO A 227 34.46 -1.67 -2.26
N THR A 228 34.12 -2.62 -3.13
CA THR A 228 33.57 -2.35 -4.45
C THR A 228 32.04 -2.41 -4.51
N ALA A 229 31.38 -2.79 -3.41
CA ALA A 229 29.94 -3.02 -3.39
C ALA A 229 29.14 -1.70 -3.45
N LEU A 230 27.91 -1.82 -3.94
CA LEU A 230 26.88 -0.79 -3.92
C LEU A 230 25.80 -1.18 -2.92
N LEU A 231 25.46 -0.28 -1.99
CA LEU A 231 24.23 -0.37 -1.20
C LEU A 231 23.13 0.50 -1.83
N VAL A 232 21.93 -0.03 -1.98
CA VAL A 232 20.76 0.71 -2.49
C VAL A 232 19.65 0.72 -1.46
N ASN A 233 19.13 1.91 -1.15
CA ASN A 233 17.98 2.07 -0.27
C ASN A 233 16.94 3.00 -0.89
N THR A 234 15.89 2.39 -1.44
CA THR A 234 14.66 3.04 -1.92
C THR A 234 13.45 2.73 -1.03
N SER A 235 13.71 2.19 0.17
CA SER A 235 12.68 1.81 1.13
C SER A 235 12.47 2.90 2.18
N ARG A 236 13.27 2.93 3.25
CA ARG A 236 13.21 3.95 4.32
C ARG A 236 14.61 4.13 4.93
N ALA A 237 15.01 5.36 5.25
CA ALA A 237 16.33 5.65 5.81
C ALA A 237 16.57 4.93 7.13
N GLY A 238 15.59 4.96 8.04
CA GLY A 238 15.65 4.33 9.35
C GLY A 238 15.74 2.80 9.38
N LEU A 239 15.80 2.12 8.23
CA LEU A 239 16.23 0.71 8.15
C LEU A 239 17.72 0.55 8.45
N ILE A 240 18.50 1.59 8.17
CA ILE A 240 19.92 1.67 8.49
C ILE A 240 20.06 2.37 9.84
N ALA A 241 20.94 1.86 10.70
CA ALA A 241 21.19 2.45 12.01
C ALA A 241 21.70 3.91 11.88
N PRO A 242 21.31 4.83 12.78
CA PRO A 242 21.65 6.25 12.66
C PRO A 242 23.15 6.52 12.45
N GLY A 243 23.45 7.27 11.38
CA GLY A 243 24.80 7.65 10.98
C GLY A 243 25.69 6.49 10.50
N ALA A 244 25.17 5.25 10.42
CA ALA A 244 25.98 4.09 10.06
C ALA A 244 26.40 4.11 8.60
N LEU A 245 25.51 4.55 7.70
CA LEU A 245 25.79 4.64 6.27
C LEU A 245 26.93 5.60 5.97
N GLU A 246 26.89 6.80 6.55
CA GLU A 246 27.88 7.85 6.35
C GLU A 246 29.26 7.41 6.83
N ARG A 247 29.32 6.80 8.03
CA ARG A 247 30.57 6.26 8.59
C ARG A 247 31.13 5.13 7.72
N ALA A 248 30.28 4.22 7.26
CA ALA A 248 30.64 3.10 6.42
C ALA A 248 31.19 3.54 5.05
N LEU A 249 30.53 4.51 4.40
CA LEU A 249 30.97 5.11 3.15
C LEU A 249 32.30 5.86 3.30
N HIS A 250 32.49 6.59 4.41
CA HIS A 250 33.77 7.21 4.72
C HIS A 250 34.90 6.19 4.93
N ALA A 251 34.58 5.03 5.52
CA ALA A 251 35.51 3.91 5.66
C ALA A 251 35.71 3.11 4.36
N GLY A 252 34.94 3.41 3.30
CA GLY A 252 35.05 2.78 1.98
C GLY A 252 34.37 1.41 1.86
N ARG A 253 33.51 1.02 2.80
CA ARG A 253 32.79 -0.27 2.80
C ARG A 253 31.35 -0.06 3.30
N PRO A 254 30.33 -0.09 2.42
CA PRO A 254 30.44 -0.25 0.97
C PRO A 254 31.17 0.93 0.31
N GLY A 255 31.70 0.71 -0.89
CA GLY A 255 32.39 1.77 -1.63
C GLY A 255 31.44 2.78 -2.29
N MET A 256 30.17 2.43 -2.45
CA MET A 256 29.15 3.26 -3.11
C MET A 256 27.78 3.08 -2.44
N ALA A 257 26.94 4.10 -2.55
CA ALA A 257 25.53 4.02 -2.19
C ALA A 257 24.62 4.70 -3.23
N ALA A 258 23.38 4.24 -3.31
CA ALA A 258 22.31 4.95 -4.00
C ALA A 258 21.09 5.03 -3.08
N VAL A 259 20.63 6.24 -2.77
CA VAL A 259 19.54 6.45 -1.80
C VAL A 259 18.47 7.35 -2.38
N ASP A 260 17.21 6.99 -2.13
CA ASP A 260 16.04 7.80 -2.49
C ASP A 260 15.33 8.36 -1.25
N VAL A 261 15.73 7.96 -0.05
CA VAL A 261 14.98 8.23 1.20
C VAL A 261 15.90 8.73 2.30
N TYR A 262 15.38 9.60 3.18
CA TYR A 262 16.14 10.30 4.22
C TYR A 262 15.40 10.27 5.56
N ASP A 263 16.11 10.44 6.68
CA ASP A 263 15.48 10.44 8.02
C ASP A 263 14.57 11.65 8.23
N ILE A 264 14.95 12.79 7.64
CA ILE A 264 14.17 14.02 7.64
C ILE A 264 13.93 14.40 6.18
N GLU A 265 12.66 14.46 5.81
CA GLU A 265 12.19 14.90 4.51
C GLU A 265 11.22 16.07 4.67
N PRO A 266 11.30 17.12 3.84
CA PRO A 266 12.24 17.30 2.73
C PRO A 266 13.67 17.62 3.19
N LEU A 267 14.65 16.90 2.63
CA LEU A 267 16.07 17.20 2.86
C LEU A 267 16.49 18.43 2.04
N ARG A 268 16.64 19.58 2.72
CA ARG A 268 16.99 20.87 2.09
C ARG A 268 18.41 21.36 2.38
N ASP A 269 19.11 20.82 3.39
CA ASP A 269 20.47 21.27 3.71
C ASP A 269 21.48 20.71 2.68
N PRO A 270 22.09 21.57 1.82
CA PRO A 270 23.05 21.11 0.83
C PRO A 270 24.35 20.57 1.44
N ARG A 271 24.55 20.76 2.76
CA ARG A 271 25.73 20.27 3.49
C ARG A 271 25.53 18.86 4.04
N HIS A 272 24.36 18.24 3.85
CA HIS A 272 24.11 16.87 4.28
C HIS A 272 25.22 15.93 3.77
N PRO A 273 25.84 15.10 4.62
CA PRO A 273 27.04 14.35 4.25
C PRO A 273 26.88 13.53 2.97
N LEU A 274 25.78 12.80 2.82
CA LEU A 274 25.49 11.98 1.63
C LEU A 274 25.47 12.78 0.32
N LEU A 275 25.01 14.04 0.34
CA LEU A 275 24.95 14.90 -0.86
C LEU A 275 26.35 15.35 -1.32
N ARG A 276 27.36 15.27 -0.46
CA ARG A 276 28.73 15.71 -0.74
C ARG A 276 29.69 14.56 -1.09
N MET A 277 29.25 13.31 -0.96
CA MET A 277 30.07 12.14 -1.25
C MET A 277 30.02 11.79 -2.75
N PRO A 278 31.16 11.80 -3.48
CA PRO A 278 31.17 11.47 -4.91
C PRO A 278 30.73 10.03 -5.22
N SER A 279 30.84 9.13 -4.25
CA SER A 279 30.45 7.72 -4.33
C SER A 279 28.96 7.47 -4.08
N VAL A 280 28.17 8.52 -3.89
CA VAL A 280 26.74 8.40 -3.57
C VAL A 280 25.89 9.02 -4.67
N VAL A 281 24.84 8.32 -5.07
CA VAL A 281 23.74 8.86 -5.89
C VAL A 281 22.54 9.10 -4.98
N CYS A 282 22.03 10.33 -5.00
CA CYS A 282 20.92 10.76 -4.14
C CYS A 282 19.76 11.21 -5.03
N THR A 283 18.55 10.72 -4.79
CA THR A 283 17.31 11.24 -5.38
C THR A 283 16.33 11.67 -4.29
N PRO A 284 15.44 12.64 -4.56
CA PRO A 284 14.59 13.24 -3.52
C PRO A 284 13.24 12.51 -3.36
N HIS A 285 13.29 11.23 -2.97
CA HIS A 285 12.11 10.39 -2.72
C HIS A 285 11.12 10.32 -3.90
N ILE A 286 11.65 9.98 -5.07
CA ILE A 286 10.91 9.93 -6.32
C ILE A 286 10.44 8.53 -6.71
N GLY A 287 10.59 7.52 -5.84
CA GLY A 287 10.21 6.13 -6.12
C GLY A 287 8.79 5.93 -6.63
N TYR A 288 7.83 6.70 -6.12
CA TYR A 288 6.44 6.66 -6.57
C TYR A 288 6.05 7.87 -7.44
N VAL A 289 7.01 8.75 -7.77
CA VAL A 289 6.76 10.02 -8.44
C VAL A 289 6.94 9.85 -9.94
N THR A 290 5.96 9.21 -10.56
CA THR A 290 5.83 9.09 -12.03
C THR A 290 4.43 9.49 -12.44
N GLU A 291 4.26 9.89 -13.71
CA GLU A 291 2.96 10.25 -14.27
C GLU A 291 1.95 9.11 -14.11
N ASP A 292 2.31 7.89 -14.53
CA ASP A 292 1.44 6.71 -14.48
C ASP A 292 1.05 6.32 -13.05
N GLU A 293 2.01 6.36 -12.13
CA GLU A 293 1.75 6.01 -10.73
C GLU A 293 0.91 7.10 -10.05
N PHE A 294 1.12 8.38 -10.35
CA PHE A 294 0.26 9.45 -9.85
C PHE A 294 -1.16 9.32 -10.42
N GLU A 295 -1.32 9.13 -11.72
CA GLU A 295 -2.65 8.96 -12.33
C GLU A 295 -3.40 7.79 -11.67
N LEU A 296 -2.74 6.65 -11.48
CA LEU A 296 -3.31 5.49 -10.79
C LEU A 296 -3.66 5.80 -9.33
N GLN A 297 -2.72 6.38 -8.56
CA GLN A 297 -2.93 6.63 -7.14
C GLN A 297 -4.03 7.65 -6.88
N PHE A 298 -4.01 8.76 -7.63
CA PHE A 298 -4.93 9.86 -7.41
C PHE A 298 -6.30 9.58 -8.04
N SER A 299 -6.40 8.75 -9.08
CA SER A 299 -7.70 8.22 -9.50
C SER A 299 -8.40 7.46 -8.37
N ASP A 300 -7.68 6.58 -7.65
CA ASP A 300 -8.23 5.85 -6.48
C ASP A 300 -8.62 6.82 -5.34
N ILE A 301 -7.78 7.81 -5.05
CA ILE A 301 -8.04 8.81 -3.98
C ILE A 301 -9.24 9.68 -4.33
N PHE A 302 -9.30 10.20 -5.55
CA PHE A 302 -10.41 11.06 -5.98
C PHE A 302 -11.72 10.27 -6.07
N GLU A 303 -11.67 8.96 -6.36
CA GLU A 303 -12.86 8.09 -6.26
C GLU A 303 -13.37 7.99 -4.82
N GLN A 304 -12.48 7.92 -3.81
CA GLN A 304 -12.88 7.94 -2.39
C GLN A 304 -13.55 9.27 -2.03
N ILE A 305 -13.03 10.40 -2.54
CA ILE A 305 -13.58 11.75 -2.34
C ILE A 305 -14.99 11.86 -2.96
N VAL A 306 -15.14 11.47 -4.22
CA VAL A 306 -16.43 11.53 -4.95
C VAL A 306 -17.46 10.62 -4.27
N SER A 307 -17.04 9.42 -3.87
CA SER A 307 -17.90 8.45 -3.19
C SER A 307 -18.37 8.97 -1.82
N PHE A 308 -17.48 9.60 -1.05
CA PHE A 308 -17.84 10.26 0.20
C PHE A 308 -18.81 11.43 -0.02
N ALA A 309 -18.56 12.29 -1.01
CA ALA A 309 -19.45 13.40 -1.34
C ALA A 309 -20.86 12.93 -1.76
N ALA A 310 -20.96 11.74 -2.34
CA ALA A 310 -22.22 11.06 -2.67
C ALA A 310 -22.86 10.32 -1.47
N GLY A 311 -22.31 10.43 -0.26
CA GLY A 311 -22.81 9.77 0.95
C GLY A 311 -22.49 8.28 1.05
N ARG A 312 -21.57 7.76 0.23
CA ARG A 312 -21.18 6.33 0.16
C ARG A 312 -19.66 6.17 0.32
N PRO A 313 -19.07 6.48 1.48
CA PRO A 313 -17.63 6.41 1.65
C PRO A 313 -17.10 4.99 1.42
N ILE A 314 -15.97 4.88 0.71
CA ILE A 314 -15.31 3.61 0.37
C ILE A 314 -13.92 3.53 1.01
N HIS A 315 -13.39 2.32 1.14
CA HIS A 315 -12.07 2.03 1.70
C HIS A 315 -11.82 2.68 3.07
N VAL A 316 -12.87 2.76 3.89
CA VAL A 316 -12.82 3.38 5.22
C VAL A 316 -11.97 2.54 6.16
N VAL A 317 -10.98 3.20 6.77
CA VAL A 317 -10.02 2.61 7.71
C VAL A 317 -10.60 2.55 9.13
N ASN A 318 -11.41 3.54 9.51
CA ASN A 318 -12.03 3.69 10.82
C ASN A 318 -13.57 3.69 10.72
N PRO A 319 -14.19 2.51 10.50
CA PRO A 319 -15.64 2.40 10.27
C PRO A 319 -16.49 2.87 11.45
N GLU A 320 -15.91 2.97 12.66
CA GLU A 320 -16.59 3.44 13.87
C GLU A 320 -17.12 4.87 13.71
N VAL A 321 -16.45 5.70 12.89
CA VAL A 321 -16.89 7.07 12.59
C VAL A 321 -18.22 7.09 11.86
N LEU A 322 -18.48 6.12 10.98
CA LEU A 322 -19.73 6.05 10.21
C LEU A 322 -20.95 5.80 11.10
N ALA A 323 -20.77 5.15 12.24
CA ALA A 323 -21.84 4.93 13.22
C ALA A 323 -22.12 6.19 14.07
N GLN A 324 -21.15 7.10 14.18
CA GLN A 324 -21.24 8.31 15.01
C GLN A 324 -21.71 9.52 14.23
N ALA A 325 -21.19 9.70 13.02
CA ALA A 325 -21.68 10.68 12.09
C ALA A 325 -23.03 10.18 11.58
N ARG A 326 -24.10 10.94 11.82
CA ARG A 326 -25.41 10.73 11.17
C ARG A 326 -25.31 11.00 9.66
N PHE A 327 -24.36 10.39 8.95
CA PHE A 327 -24.66 9.93 7.60
C PHE A 327 -25.96 9.16 7.79
N GLY A 328 -27.04 9.69 7.23
CA GLY A 328 -28.35 9.09 7.41
C GLY A 328 -28.19 7.59 7.21
N HIS A 329 -28.91 6.80 7.99
CA HIS A 329 -29.21 5.44 7.58
C HIS A 329 -29.93 5.52 6.22
N ALA A 330 -29.21 5.78 5.13
CA ALA A 330 -29.21 4.81 4.07
C ALA A 330 -28.69 3.57 4.80
N GLU A 331 -29.62 2.72 5.22
CA GLU A 331 -29.28 1.34 5.43
C GLU A 331 -28.31 0.98 4.30
N PRO A 332 -27.11 0.47 4.58
CA PRO A 332 -26.41 -0.22 3.52
C PRO A 332 -27.45 -1.22 3.03
N ASP A 333 -27.80 -1.17 1.76
CA ASP A 333 -28.44 -2.31 1.13
C ASP A 333 -27.39 -3.44 1.22
N SER A 334 -27.32 -4.07 2.40
CA SER A 334 -26.83 -5.43 2.60
C SER A 334 -27.58 -6.33 1.63
N TYR A 335 -28.80 -5.92 1.25
CA TYR A 335 -29.55 -6.38 0.09
C TYR A 335 -28.66 -6.54 -1.17
N ASP A 336 -27.83 -5.60 -1.63
CA ASP A 336 -27.26 -5.76 -2.99
C ASP A 336 -26.15 -6.84 -3.14
N VAL A 337 -25.44 -7.18 -2.05
CA VAL A 337 -24.41 -8.24 -2.05
C VAL A 337 -24.92 -9.55 -1.44
N VAL A 338 -25.84 -9.48 -0.46
CA VAL A 338 -26.42 -10.66 0.20
C VAL A 338 -27.58 -11.22 -0.61
N GLU A 339 -28.32 -10.41 -1.38
CA GLU A 339 -29.50 -10.86 -2.13
C GLU A 339 -29.17 -11.96 -3.15
N PRO A 340 -28.13 -11.85 -4.01
CA PRO A 340 -27.78 -12.94 -4.91
C PRO A 340 -27.44 -14.24 -4.15
N LEU A 341 -26.79 -14.11 -2.98
CA LEU A 341 -26.40 -15.25 -2.13
C LEU A 341 -27.59 -15.86 -1.38
N ILE A 342 -28.58 -15.07 -1.00
CA ILE A 342 -29.86 -15.57 -0.48
C ILE A 342 -30.54 -16.39 -1.58
N LEU A 343 -30.60 -15.87 -2.80
CA LEU A 343 -31.22 -16.59 -3.92
C LEU A 343 -30.50 -17.93 -4.20
N ASP A 344 -29.16 -17.93 -4.18
CA ASP A 344 -28.36 -19.14 -4.34
C ASP A 344 -28.57 -20.13 -3.20
N LEU A 345 -28.69 -19.67 -1.95
CA LEU A 345 -29.03 -20.49 -0.78
C LEU A 345 -30.42 -21.12 -0.93
N LEU A 346 -31.44 -20.35 -1.33
CA LEU A 346 -32.80 -20.85 -1.53
C LEU A 346 -32.87 -21.87 -2.67
N GLU A 347 -32.17 -21.62 -3.78
CA GLU A 347 -32.08 -22.54 -4.91
C GLU A 347 -31.34 -23.83 -4.54
N TRP A 348 -30.26 -23.73 -3.77
CA TRP A 348 -29.49 -24.88 -3.30
C TRP A 348 -30.28 -25.77 -2.33
N ILE A 349 -31.03 -25.18 -1.39
CA ILE A 349 -31.94 -25.93 -0.52
C ILE A 349 -32.99 -26.66 -1.37
N GLY A 350 -33.58 -25.95 -2.34
CA GLY A 350 -34.52 -26.54 -3.29
C GLY A 350 -35.91 -26.83 -2.70
N PRO A 351 -36.76 -27.59 -3.41
CA PRO A 351 -38.17 -27.78 -3.03
C PRO A 351 -38.38 -28.74 -1.84
N TYR A 352 -37.36 -29.53 -1.50
CA TYR A 352 -37.40 -30.54 -0.44
C TYR A 352 -36.63 -30.07 0.79
N ALA A 353 -37.05 -30.53 1.97
CA ALA A 353 -36.38 -30.19 3.22
C ALA A 353 -35.00 -30.85 3.28
N ARG A 354 -34.02 -30.16 3.89
CA ARG A 354 -32.66 -30.64 4.12
C ARG A 354 -32.30 -30.62 5.61
N PRO A 355 -31.40 -31.49 6.08
CA PRO A 355 -30.90 -31.43 7.45
C PRO A 355 -30.28 -30.06 7.79
N TYR A 356 -30.67 -29.45 8.91
CA TYR A 356 -30.16 -28.15 9.35
C TYR A 356 -28.63 -28.12 9.46
N SER A 357 -28.03 -29.19 9.94
CA SER A 357 -26.56 -29.30 10.06
C SER A 357 -25.87 -29.21 8.70
N GLU A 358 -26.41 -29.86 7.67
CA GLU A 358 -25.88 -29.83 6.30
C GLU A 358 -25.96 -28.42 5.72
N VAL A 359 -27.10 -27.75 5.92
CA VAL A 359 -27.32 -26.38 5.43
C VAL A 359 -26.36 -25.38 6.09
N ILE A 360 -26.17 -25.47 7.41
CA ILE A 360 -25.27 -24.58 8.14
C ILE A 360 -23.80 -24.84 7.80
N GLU A 361 -23.40 -26.11 7.63
CA GLU A 361 -22.03 -26.48 7.26
C GLU A 361 -21.66 -26.02 5.84
N ALA A 362 -22.52 -26.31 4.86
CA ALA A 362 -22.35 -25.86 3.47
C ALA A 362 -22.27 -24.33 3.38
N TRP A 363 -23.11 -23.64 4.14
CA TRP A 363 -23.19 -22.19 4.11
C TRP A 363 -21.99 -21.50 4.79
N ARG A 364 -21.62 -21.94 6.01
CA ARG A 364 -20.48 -21.38 6.75
C ARG A 364 -19.15 -21.52 6.00
N THR A 365 -19.02 -22.57 5.20
CA THR A 365 -17.81 -22.82 4.39
C THR A 365 -17.72 -21.90 3.18
N SER A 366 -18.87 -21.53 2.59
CA SER A 366 -18.93 -20.78 1.33
C SER A 366 -18.84 -19.26 1.53
N CYS A 367 -19.35 -18.73 2.65
CA CYS A 367 -19.42 -17.29 2.90
C CYS A 367 -19.21 -16.94 4.39
N PRO A 368 -18.01 -17.15 4.98
CA PRO A 368 -17.79 -17.12 6.43
C PRO A 368 -17.94 -15.74 7.10
N ARG A 369 -18.12 -14.65 6.32
CA ARG A 369 -18.19 -13.27 6.83
C ARG A 369 -19.47 -12.52 6.43
N LEU A 370 -20.46 -13.19 5.84
CA LEU A 370 -21.70 -12.56 5.37
C LEU A 370 -22.94 -13.14 6.11
N PRO A 371 -23.90 -12.31 6.52
CA PRO A 371 -25.04 -12.71 7.35
C PRO A 371 -26.20 -13.35 6.56
N VAL A 372 -25.91 -14.13 5.52
CA VAL A 372 -26.92 -14.61 4.55
C VAL A 372 -27.95 -15.56 5.17
N TRP A 373 -27.51 -16.44 6.09
CA TRP A 373 -28.40 -17.37 6.79
C TRP A 373 -29.35 -16.62 7.74
N GLU A 374 -28.79 -15.72 8.55
CA GLU A 374 -29.52 -14.89 9.50
C GLU A 374 -30.55 -14.03 8.78
N GLU A 375 -30.15 -13.44 7.65
CA GLU A 375 -30.98 -12.57 6.83
C GLU A 375 -32.13 -13.35 6.18
N ALA A 376 -31.86 -14.48 5.52
CA ALA A 376 -32.89 -15.34 4.92
C ALA A 376 -33.91 -15.84 5.95
N ASN A 377 -33.46 -16.14 7.16
CA ASN A 377 -34.31 -16.55 8.27
C ASN A 377 -35.16 -15.39 8.81
N SER A 378 -34.58 -14.19 8.95
CA SER A 378 -35.30 -12.99 9.42
C SER A 378 -36.42 -12.55 8.46
N ARG A 379 -36.21 -12.74 7.15
CA ARG A 379 -37.20 -12.48 6.09
C ARG A 379 -38.27 -13.57 5.97
N GLY A 380 -38.15 -14.62 6.76
CA GLY A 380 -39.09 -15.75 6.75
C GLY A 380 -39.02 -16.58 5.47
N TYR A 381 -37.91 -16.56 4.72
CA TYR A 381 -37.74 -17.38 3.51
C TYR A 381 -37.45 -18.85 3.81
N LEU A 382 -37.11 -19.17 5.06
CA LEU A 382 -36.81 -20.50 5.53
C LEU A 382 -37.77 -20.90 6.65
N THR A 383 -38.18 -22.16 6.64
CA THR A 383 -38.98 -22.78 7.71
C THR A 383 -38.19 -23.93 8.30
N ARG A 384 -38.09 -23.96 9.64
CA ARG A 384 -37.52 -25.10 10.36
C ARG A 384 -38.61 -26.10 10.73
N ILE A 385 -38.40 -27.36 10.38
CA ILE A 385 -39.30 -28.47 10.67
C ILE A 385 -38.59 -29.39 11.66
N HIS A 386 -39.28 -29.78 12.72
CA HIS A 386 -38.75 -30.77 13.66
C HIS A 386 -39.40 -32.11 13.32
N SER A 387 -38.61 -33.03 12.77
CA SER A 387 -39.08 -34.39 12.47
C SER A 387 -39.16 -35.22 13.76
N PRO A 388 -40.06 -36.23 13.85
CA PRO A 388 -40.25 -37.07 15.05
C PRO A 388 -39.02 -37.87 15.52
N GLY A 389 -37.87 -37.74 14.85
CA GLY A 389 -36.58 -38.34 15.21
C GLY A 389 -35.53 -37.36 15.75
N GLY A 390 -35.89 -36.10 16.04
CA GLY A 390 -35.00 -35.11 16.66
C GLY A 390 -34.01 -34.41 15.73
N VAL A 391 -33.98 -34.77 14.44
CA VAL A 391 -33.21 -34.05 13.42
C VAL A 391 -34.00 -32.82 12.97
N ALA A 392 -33.43 -31.63 13.15
CA ALA A 392 -34.00 -30.40 12.63
C ALA A 392 -33.75 -30.32 11.12
N GLU A 393 -34.81 -30.08 10.35
CA GLU A 393 -34.76 -29.88 8.91
C GLU A 393 -35.11 -28.44 8.55
N VAL A 394 -34.62 -27.97 7.41
CA VAL A 394 -34.84 -26.63 6.86
C VAL A 394 -35.48 -26.80 5.48
N LYS A 395 -36.56 -26.07 5.23
CA LYS A 395 -37.22 -26.00 3.93
C LYS A 395 -37.36 -24.53 3.51
N VAL A 396 -37.34 -24.25 2.21
CA VAL A 396 -37.77 -22.96 1.67
C VAL A 396 -39.26 -22.75 1.94
N SER A 397 -39.62 -21.62 2.55
CA SER A 397 -41.00 -21.25 2.85
C SER A 397 -41.75 -20.80 1.57
N GLU A 398 -43.07 -20.61 1.66
CA GLU A 398 -43.84 -20.07 0.55
C GLU A 398 -43.38 -18.65 0.17
N ALA A 399 -43.01 -17.83 1.17
CA ALA A 399 -42.45 -16.50 0.95
C ALA A 399 -41.09 -16.56 0.23
N GLY A 400 -40.21 -17.48 0.64
CA GLY A 400 -38.92 -17.70 -0.02
C GLY A 400 -39.08 -18.19 -1.47
N ALA A 401 -40.02 -19.10 -1.72
CA ALA A 401 -40.32 -19.61 -3.05
C ALA A 401 -40.99 -18.56 -3.96
N ALA A 402 -41.83 -17.68 -3.42
CA ALA A 402 -42.39 -16.55 -4.16
C ALA A 402 -41.29 -15.55 -4.54
N HIS A 403 -40.40 -15.25 -3.59
CA HIS A 403 -39.27 -14.35 -3.80
C HIS A 403 -38.30 -14.87 -4.86
N LEU A 404 -37.91 -16.15 -4.77
CA LEU A 404 -37.05 -16.80 -5.77
C LEU A 404 -37.65 -16.76 -7.19
N ARG A 405 -38.98 -16.95 -7.31
CA ARG A 405 -39.70 -16.87 -8.60
C ARG A 405 -39.67 -15.46 -9.19
N VAL A 406 -39.88 -14.44 -8.37
CA VAL A 406 -39.86 -13.03 -8.81
C VAL A 406 -38.46 -12.62 -9.25
N SER A 407 -37.43 -13.00 -8.49
CA SER A 407 -36.05 -12.55 -8.72
C SER A 407 -35.30 -13.32 -9.81
N ARG A 408 -35.61 -14.61 -10.05
CA ARG A 408 -34.90 -15.45 -11.05
C ARG A 408 -35.74 -15.82 -12.29
N GLY A 409 -37.02 -15.46 -12.34
CA GLY A 409 -37.88 -15.63 -13.52
C GLY A 409 -38.15 -17.07 -13.97
N ARG A 410 -37.90 -18.08 -13.12
CA ARG A 410 -38.18 -19.50 -13.41
C ARG A 410 -39.13 -20.11 -12.39
N PRO A 411 -40.17 -20.87 -12.81
CA PRO A 411 -40.90 -21.73 -11.90
C PRO A 411 -39.98 -22.88 -11.44
N MET A 412 -39.97 -23.17 -10.13
CA MET A 412 -39.36 -24.40 -9.61
C MET A 412 -40.09 -25.59 -10.22
N GLY A 413 -39.44 -26.22 -11.20
CA GLY A 413 -39.99 -27.33 -11.95
C GLY A 413 -40.22 -28.54 -11.04
N SER A 414 -41.45 -29.03 -11.07
CA SER A 414 -41.82 -30.37 -10.65
C SER A 414 -41.03 -31.39 -11.49
N SER A 415 -40.08 -32.08 -10.88
CA SER A 415 -39.55 -33.33 -11.41
C SER A 415 -39.67 -34.41 -10.35
N GLN A 416 -40.69 -35.25 -10.53
CA GLN A 416 -40.80 -36.61 -10.02
C GLN A 416 -41.37 -37.48 -11.16
N PRO A 417 -41.21 -38.81 -11.12
CA PRO A 417 -40.76 -39.65 -10.00
C PRO A 417 -39.26 -39.95 -10.00
#